data_AF-A0A420HBV2-F1
#
_entry.id   AF-A0A420HBV2-F1
#
_cell.length_a   1.000
_cell.length_b   1.000
_cell.length_c   1.000
_cell.angle_alpha   90.00
_cell.angle_beta   90.00
_cell.angle_gamma   90.00
#
_symmetry.space_group_name_H-M   'P 1'
#
loop_
_entity.id
_entity.type
_entity.pdbx_description
1 polymer ?
#
loop_
_entity_poly.entity_id
_entity_poly.type
_entity_poly.pdbx_seq_one_letter_code
_entity_poly.pdbx_strand_id
1 'polypeptide(L)'
;MQSRILLLEMSSKQPDNFAAEIPIPKSESVPNPRVNQSNTDNILSQRNAFSDSNIRRAVVPNLSSKLNDGKNVSPDLWKLKILDKLEMYADDFLSDRHRKNYLIDQTEGIARKYLEPLILSNNLDQGVYDLVDDVVTFLTDPAEADNARNNYLNLAMKPNQTIWDFYRQFRILASTAGITQDLVLRSDL
;
A
#
# COMPACT_ATOMS: atom_id res chain seq x y z
N MET A 1 -23.55 -38.15 -40.47
CA MET A 1 -24.90 -37.58 -40.30
C MET A 1 -24.76 -36.10 -40.04
N GLN A 2 -25.20 -35.29 -40.99
CA GLN A 2 -25.25 -33.83 -40.95
C GLN A 2 -26.48 -33.37 -40.16
N SER A 3 -26.37 -32.23 -39.46
CA SER A 3 -27.41 -31.19 -39.23
C SER A 3 -26.90 -30.22 -38.15
N ARG A 4 -27.14 -28.91 -38.15
CA ARG A 4 -27.44 -27.89 -39.17
C ARG A 4 -27.39 -26.54 -38.41
N ILE A 5 -26.86 -25.55 -39.11
CA ILE A 5 -26.78 -24.09 -38.86
C ILE A 5 -28.02 -23.47 -38.19
N LEU A 6 -27.82 -22.42 -37.37
CA LEU A 6 -28.58 -21.16 -37.45
C LEU A 6 -27.73 -19.95 -37.03
N LEU A 7 -27.29 -19.19 -38.04
CA LEU A 7 -26.90 -17.78 -37.98
C LEU A 7 -28.16 -16.92 -37.77
N LEU A 8 -28.07 -15.91 -36.90
CA LEU A 8 -28.96 -14.76 -36.94
C LEU A 8 -28.11 -13.47 -36.97
N GLU A 9 -27.94 -12.93 -38.17
CA GLU A 9 -27.72 -11.50 -38.40
C GLU A 9 -29.09 -10.81 -38.50
N MET A 10 -29.26 -9.69 -37.80
CA MET A 10 -30.08 -8.51 -38.19
C MET A 10 -29.49 -7.32 -37.41
N SER A 11 -28.72 -6.44 -38.04
CA SER A 11 -29.15 -5.21 -38.73
C SER A 11 -29.98 -4.26 -37.86
N SER A 12 -29.41 -3.08 -37.54
CA SER A 12 -29.93 -1.75 -37.96
C SER A 12 -29.65 -0.62 -36.94
N LYS A 13 -29.13 0.50 -37.49
CA LYS A 13 -29.31 1.91 -37.08
C LYS A 13 -28.41 2.55 -36.00
N GLN A 14 -27.37 3.20 -36.54
CA GLN A 14 -26.86 4.55 -36.25
C GLN A 14 -27.91 5.54 -35.69
N PRO A 15 -27.53 6.40 -34.74
CA PRO A 15 -28.16 7.71 -34.56
C PRO A 15 -27.19 8.84 -34.92
N ASP A 16 -27.53 9.56 -35.99
CA ASP A 16 -27.02 10.91 -36.27
C ASP A 16 -27.76 11.95 -35.44
N ASN A 17 -27.01 12.97 -35.02
CA ASN A 17 -27.39 14.36 -34.78
C ASN A 17 -28.46 14.67 -33.74
N PHE A 18 -28.09 15.43 -32.70
CA PHE A 18 -28.71 16.74 -32.42
C PHE A 18 -27.71 17.63 -31.65
N ALA A 19 -27.04 18.51 -32.40
CA ALA A 19 -26.45 19.73 -31.84
C ALA A 19 -27.60 20.70 -31.53
N ALA A 20 -27.73 21.11 -30.28
CA ALA A 20 -28.59 22.21 -29.88
C ALA A 20 -27.70 23.39 -29.45
N GLU A 21 -27.68 24.41 -30.31
CA GLU A 21 -27.10 25.72 -30.06
C GLU A 21 -27.80 26.40 -28.87
N ILE A 22 -27.01 26.93 -27.94
CA ILE A 22 -27.48 27.77 -26.84
C ILE A 22 -27.28 29.24 -27.26
N PRO A 23 -28.33 30.07 -27.32
CA PRO A 23 -28.16 31.49 -27.62
C PRO A 23 -27.66 32.26 -26.39
N ILE A 24 -26.56 32.98 -26.59
CA ILE A 24 -25.99 34.00 -25.70
C ILE A 24 -26.88 35.26 -25.74
N PRO A 25 -27.31 35.84 -24.61
CA PRO A 25 -27.84 37.20 -24.60
C PRO A 25 -26.69 38.22 -24.43
N LYS A 26 -26.62 39.14 -25.39
CA LYS A 26 -25.78 40.34 -25.42
C LYS A 26 -26.09 41.26 -24.24
N SER A 27 -25.06 41.75 -23.55
CA SER A 27 -25.15 42.94 -22.70
C SER A 27 -24.32 44.05 -23.32
N GLU A 28 -24.97 45.14 -23.74
CA GLU A 28 -24.30 46.37 -24.11
C GLU A 28 -25.09 47.57 -23.59
N SER A 29 -24.36 48.66 -23.36
CA SER A 29 -24.76 50.03 -23.01
C SER A 29 -24.96 50.40 -21.53
N VAL A 30 -23.91 51.03 -20.99
CA VAL A 30 -23.90 52.04 -19.93
C VAL A 30 -24.26 53.40 -20.55
N PRO A 31 -24.90 54.35 -19.83
CA PRO A 31 -24.14 55.52 -19.37
C PRO A 31 -24.48 55.97 -17.93
N ASN A 32 -23.42 56.29 -17.18
CA ASN A 32 -23.39 57.14 -15.97
C ASN A 32 -23.83 58.59 -16.34
N PRO A 33 -24.20 59.52 -15.42
CA PRO A 33 -23.45 59.80 -14.19
C PRO A 33 -24.27 60.29 -12.96
N ARG A 34 -23.76 60.08 -11.75
CA ARG A 34 -23.58 61.18 -10.78
C ARG A 34 -22.73 60.79 -9.59
N VAL A 35 -21.68 61.58 -9.44
CA VAL A 35 -20.78 61.74 -8.30
C VAL A 35 -21.57 61.93 -7.01
N ASN A 36 -21.24 61.16 -5.98
CA ASN A 36 -21.13 61.65 -4.62
C ASN A 36 -20.08 60.84 -3.87
N GLN A 37 -18.96 61.51 -3.62
CA GLN A 37 -17.91 61.10 -2.71
C GLN A 37 -18.47 61.15 -1.28
N SER A 38 -18.26 60.09 -0.50
CA SER A 38 -17.88 60.10 0.91
C SER A 38 -18.07 58.70 1.51
N ASN A 39 -17.08 58.25 2.27
CA ASN A 39 -17.04 57.04 3.10
C ASN A 39 -16.47 55.76 2.46
N THR A 40 -15.30 55.87 1.83
CA THR A 40 -14.28 54.82 1.95
C THR A 40 -13.59 55.00 3.29
N ASP A 41 -13.88 54.13 4.25
CA ASP A 41 -13.02 53.70 5.37
C ASP A 41 -13.93 53.02 6.40
N ASN A 42 -14.20 51.71 6.22
CA ASN A 42 -14.56 50.75 7.30
C ASN A 42 -15.15 49.40 6.83
N ILE A 43 -15.10 49.04 5.54
CA ILE A 43 -15.49 47.68 5.09
C ILE A 43 -14.27 46.94 4.52
N LEU A 44 -13.17 46.92 5.28
CA LEU A 44 -12.02 46.06 4.97
C LEU A 44 -11.37 45.55 6.26
N SER A 45 -12.15 44.91 7.14
CA SER A 45 -11.57 44.27 8.33
C SER A 45 -12.26 42.98 8.80
N GLN A 46 -13.20 42.39 8.04
CA GLN A 46 -13.89 41.17 8.52
C GLN A 46 -14.12 40.03 7.52
N ARG A 47 -13.48 40.01 6.34
CA ARG A 47 -13.56 38.83 5.47
C ARG A 47 -12.22 38.54 4.82
N ASN A 48 -11.39 37.82 5.55
CA ASN A 48 -10.54 36.72 5.07
C ASN A 48 -9.67 36.23 6.23
N ALA A 49 -10.32 35.74 7.29
CA ALA A 49 -9.76 34.72 8.15
C ALA A 49 -10.28 33.36 7.67
N PHE A 50 -10.17 33.08 6.36
CA PHE A 50 -10.24 31.72 5.87
C PHE A 50 -8.86 31.14 6.07
N SER A 51 -8.69 30.51 7.24
CA SER A 51 -7.88 29.32 7.44
C SER A 51 -6.78 29.08 6.40
N ASP A 52 -5.73 29.91 6.41
CA ASP A 52 -4.41 29.49 5.95
C ASP A 52 -3.82 28.53 7.00
N SER A 53 -4.57 27.48 7.34
CA SER A 53 -3.95 26.27 7.79
C SER A 53 -3.30 25.67 6.55
N ASN A 54 -2.10 26.16 6.25
CA ASN A 54 -1.06 25.30 5.69
C ASN A 54 -0.87 24.15 6.70
N ILE A 55 -1.82 23.22 6.74
CA ILE A 55 -1.67 21.93 7.36
C ILE A 55 -0.57 21.31 6.50
N ARG A 56 0.68 21.45 6.96
CA ARG A 56 1.78 20.64 6.46
C ARG A 56 1.34 19.21 6.71
N ARG A 57 0.74 18.56 5.70
CA ARG A 57 0.35 17.16 5.78
C ARG A 57 1.60 16.38 6.17
N ALA A 58 1.45 15.48 7.13
CA ALA A 58 2.60 14.73 7.58
C ALA A 58 3.11 13.89 6.40
N VAL A 59 4.41 14.00 6.12
CA VAL A 59 5.06 13.09 5.17
C VAL A 59 5.13 11.74 5.86
N VAL A 60 4.47 10.74 5.30
CA VAL A 60 4.54 9.38 5.83
C VAL A 60 5.99 8.91 5.79
N PRO A 61 6.62 8.62 6.92
CA PRO A 61 8.02 8.20 6.94
C PRO A 61 8.18 6.82 6.30
N ASN A 62 9.26 6.64 5.55
CA ASN A 62 9.66 5.33 5.05
C ASN A 62 10.07 4.40 6.19
N LEU A 63 9.94 3.10 5.96
CA LEU A 63 10.48 2.09 6.85
C LEU A 63 12.01 2.19 6.89
N SER A 64 12.60 1.84 8.04
CA SER A 64 14.05 1.81 8.21
C SER A 64 14.76 0.84 7.26
N SER A 65 14.03 -0.17 6.79
CA SER A 65 14.55 -1.24 5.94
C SER A 65 13.46 -1.67 4.96
N LYS A 66 13.81 -1.70 3.68
CA LYS A 66 12.91 -2.14 2.61
C LYS A 66 12.89 -3.67 2.51
N LEU A 67 11.79 -4.22 2.02
CA LEU A 67 11.70 -5.65 1.73
C LEU A 67 12.35 -5.96 0.38
N ASN A 68 13.27 -6.91 0.36
CA ASN A 68 13.92 -7.40 -0.86
C ASN A 68 13.59 -8.88 -1.12
N ASP A 69 14.33 -9.78 -0.48
CA ASP A 69 14.26 -11.23 -0.71
C ASP A 69 13.91 -12.01 0.58
N GLY A 70 13.51 -11.31 1.63
CA GLY A 70 13.18 -11.89 2.94
C GLY A 70 14.38 -12.26 3.81
N LYS A 71 15.63 -12.15 3.32
CA LYS A 71 16.82 -12.60 4.08
C LYS A 71 17.33 -11.57 5.09
N ASN A 72 17.32 -10.29 4.71
CA ASN A 72 17.78 -9.21 5.59
C ASN A 72 16.69 -8.77 6.59
N VAL A 73 15.44 -8.80 6.15
CA VAL A 73 14.26 -8.50 6.96
C VAL A 73 13.25 -9.60 6.69
N SER A 74 12.83 -10.29 7.76
CA SER A 74 11.78 -11.29 7.67
C SER A 74 10.51 -10.68 7.04
N PRO A 75 9.88 -11.36 6.05
CA PRO A 75 8.63 -10.90 5.44
C PRO A 75 7.54 -10.59 6.48
N ASP A 76 7.39 -11.42 7.51
CA ASP A 76 6.40 -11.22 8.59
C ASP A 76 6.69 -9.97 9.43
N LEU A 77 7.96 -9.75 9.79
CA LEU A 77 8.34 -8.55 10.53
C LEU A 77 8.11 -7.29 9.70
N TRP A 78 8.43 -7.35 8.40
CA TRP A 78 8.16 -6.24 7.50
C TRP A 78 6.66 -6.00 7.34
N LYS A 79 5.84 -7.06 7.23
CA LYS A 79 4.37 -7.00 7.18
C LYS A 79 3.81 -6.23 8.37
N LEU A 80 4.23 -6.59 9.58
CA LEU A 80 3.79 -5.88 10.79
C LEU A 80 4.12 -4.38 10.73
N LYS A 81 5.35 -4.04 10.31
CA LYS A 81 5.80 -2.64 10.21
C LYS A 81 5.05 -1.85 9.15
N ILE A 82 4.80 -2.42 7.97
CA ILE A 82 4.10 -1.71 6.89
C ILE A 82 2.63 -1.51 7.24
N LEU A 83 1.98 -2.51 7.85
CA LEU A 83 0.59 -2.41 8.30
C LEU A 83 0.42 -1.32 9.36
N ASP A 84 1.33 -1.27 10.36
CA ASP A 84 1.35 -0.21 11.37
C ASP A 84 1.46 1.18 10.73
N LYS A 85 2.29 1.36 9.70
CA LYS A 85 2.38 2.64 8.97
C LYS A 85 1.12 2.96 8.18
N LEU A 86 0.53 1.98 7.51
CA LEU A 86 -0.71 2.19 6.75
C LEU A 86 -1.88 2.56 7.65
N GLU A 87 -1.92 2.04 8.88
CA GLU A 87 -2.93 2.35 9.89
C GLU A 87 -2.66 3.71 10.56
N MET A 88 -1.45 3.91 11.09
CA MET A 88 -1.08 5.13 11.83
C MET A 88 -1.18 6.40 10.98
N TYR A 89 -0.91 6.29 9.68
CA TYR A 89 -0.96 7.41 8.74
C TYR A 89 -2.16 7.31 7.78
N ALA A 90 -3.22 6.57 8.16
CA ALA A 90 -4.37 6.30 7.29
C ALA A 90 -4.97 7.58 6.68
N ASP A 91 -5.03 8.66 7.47
CA ASP A 91 -5.59 9.97 7.10
C ASP A 91 -4.63 10.83 6.24
N ASP A 92 -3.33 10.56 6.27
CA ASP A 92 -2.34 11.26 5.45
C ASP A 92 -2.28 10.69 4.01
N PHE A 93 -2.82 9.49 3.79
CA PHE A 93 -2.88 8.90 2.46
C PHE A 93 -4.05 9.46 1.63
N LEU A 94 -3.71 10.23 0.59
CA LEU A 94 -4.67 10.87 -0.32
C LEU A 94 -5.60 9.94 -1.12
N SER A 95 -5.18 8.70 -1.36
CA SER A 95 -5.94 7.70 -2.11
C SER A 95 -5.36 6.31 -1.92
N ASP A 96 -6.09 5.28 -2.32
CA ASP A 96 -5.58 3.91 -2.39
C ASP A 96 -4.34 3.81 -3.31
N ARG A 97 -4.35 4.55 -4.43
CA ARG A 97 -3.17 4.66 -5.31
C ARG A 97 -1.95 5.24 -4.59
N HIS A 98 -2.14 6.20 -3.68
CA HIS A 98 -1.04 6.73 -2.86
C HIS A 98 -0.49 5.67 -1.89
N ARG A 99 -1.35 4.83 -1.31
CA ARG A 99 -0.94 3.69 -0.45
C ARG A 99 -0.15 2.64 -1.25
N LYS A 100 -0.60 2.30 -2.46
CA LYS A 100 0.09 1.39 -3.38
C LYS A 100 1.46 1.91 -3.82
N ASN A 101 1.57 3.22 -4.11
CA ASN A 101 2.86 3.83 -4.43
C ASN A 101 3.81 3.77 -3.22
N TYR A 102 3.32 4.09 -2.02
CA TYR A 102 4.10 3.96 -0.79
C TYR A 102 4.59 2.52 -0.57
N LEU A 103 3.74 1.52 -0.82
CA LEU A 103 4.11 0.10 -0.75
C LEU A 103 5.28 -0.24 -1.69
N ILE A 104 5.23 0.20 -2.96
CA ILE A 104 6.35 0.02 -3.91
C ILE A 104 7.63 0.69 -3.40
N ASP A 105 7.51 1.88 -2.80
CA ASP A 105 8.67 2.57 -2.24
C ASP A 105 9.30 1.85 -1.04
N GLN A 106 8.50 1.04 -0.31
CA GLN A 106 8.96 0.20 0.80
C GLN A 106 9.51 -1.17 0.38
N THR A 107 9.55 -1.45 -0.92
CA THR A 107 10.12 -2.68 -1.49
C THR A 107 11.26 -2.39 -2.44
N GLU A 108 12.14 -3.36 -2.64
CA GLU A 108 13.25 -3.33 -3.57
C GLU A 108 13.54 -4.74 -4.13
N GLY A 109 14.48 -4.84 -5.07
CA GLY A 109 14.97 -6.12 -5.59
C GLY A 109 13.87 -7.09 -6.03
N ILE A 110 13.82 -8.27 -5.41
CA ILE A 110 12.89 -9.36 -5.81
C ILE A 110 11.43 -8.98 -5.47
N ALA A 111 11.17 -8.50 -4.25
CA ALA A 111 9.84 -8.05 -3.82
C ALA A 111 9.25 -7.01 -4.78
N ARG A 112 10.05 -6.00 -5.16
CA ARG A 112 9.59 -4.94 -6.06
C ARG A 112 9.25 -5.49 -7.45
N LYS A 113 10.12 -6.34 -8.02
CA LYS A 113 9.88 -6.96 -9.34
C LYS A 113 8.60 -7.79 -9.37
N TYR A 114 8.21 -8.39 -8.25
CA TYR A 114 6.95 -9.11 -8.11
C TYR A 114 5.74 -8.16 -8.03
N LEU A 115 5.84 -7.09 -7.24
CA LEU A 115 4.72 -6.16 -7.01
C LEU A 115 4.47 -5.18 -8.18
N GLU A 116 5.50 -4.73 -8.88
CA GLU A 116 5.38 -3.77 -9.99
C GLU A 116 4.33 -4.16 -11.03
N PRO A 117 4.35 -5.36 -11.64
CA PRO A 117 3.34 -5.74 -12.62
C PRO A 117 1.94 -5.85 -12.00
N LEU A 118 1.80 -6.27 -10.74
CA LEU A 118 0.50 -6.36 -10.07
C LEU A 118 -0.14 -4.98 -9.91
N ILE A 119 0.65 -3.98 -9.49
CA ILE A 119 0.17 -2.61 -9.31
C ILE A 119 -0.07 -1.90 -10.65
N LEU A 120 0.76 -2.18 -11.66
CA LEU A 120 0.60 -1.59 -13.01
C LEU A 120 -0.52 -2.23 -13.83
N SER A 121 -0.91 -3.48 -13.54
CA SER A 121 -1.96 -4.20 -14.27
C SER A 121 -3.36 -3.59 -14.15
N ASN A 122 -3.50 -2.50 -13.39
CA ASN A 122 -4.73 -1.71 -13.24
C ASN A 122 -5.92 -2.51 -12.69
N ASN A 123 -5.65 -3.62 -11.99
CA ASN A 123 -6.60 -4.28 -11.11
C ASN A 123 -6.90 -3.36 -9.92
N LEU A 124 -7.78 -2.38 -10.17
CA LEU A 124 -8.20 -1.35 -9.22
C LEU A 124 -8.84 -1.93 -7.96
N ASP A 125 -9.37 -3.16 -8.06
CA ASP A 125 -10.13 -3.80 -6.99
C ASP A 125 -9.24 -4.44 -5.90
N GLN A 126 -7.97 -4.73 -6.21
CA GLN A 126 -7.08 -5.33 -5.22
C GLN A 126 -6.58 -4.27 -4.24
N GLY A 127 -6.83 -4.45 -2.95
CA GLY A 127 -6.44 -3.49 -1.92
C GLY A 127 -4.94 -3.51 -1.64
N VAL A 128 -4.42 -2.42 -1.06
CA VAL A 128 -3.00 -2.38 -0.62
C VAL A 128 -2.67 -3.49 0.40
N TYR A 129 -3.64 -3.88 1.23
CA TYR A 129 -3.47 -4.93 2.24
C TYR A 129 -3.32 -6.31 1.60
N ASP A 130 -4.09 -6.60 0.54
CA ASP A 130 -3.97 -7.86 -0.21
C ASP A 130 -2.60 -7.96 -0.88
N LEU A 131 -2.09 -6.85 -1.43
CA LEU A 131 -0.76 -6.79 -2.03
C LEU A 131 0.37 -7.01 -1.02
N VAL A 132 0.20 -6.53 0.22
CA VAL A 132 1.14 -6.81 1.32
C VAL A 132 1.15 -8.31 1.63
N ASP A 133 -0.03 -8.94 1.67
CA ASP A 133 -0.14 -10.37 1.93
C ASP A 133 0.49 -11.20 0.80
N ASP A 134 0.20 -10.85 -0.46
CA ASP A 134 0.74 -11.54 -1.62
C ASP A 134 2.28 -11.53 -1.65
N VAL A 135 2.91 -10.37 -1.42
CA VAL A 135 4.38 -10.29 -1.44
C VAL A 135 5.01 -11.03 -0.27
N VAL A 136 4.36 -11.03 0.89
CA VAL A 136 4.83 -11.75 2.08
C VAL A 136 4.72 -13.25 1.86
N THR A 137 3.57 -13.73 1.37
CA THR A 137 3.36 -15.14 1.01
C THR A 137 4.33 -15.58 -0.08
N PHE A 138 4.58 -14.75 -1.10
CA PHE A 138 5.53 -15.04 -2.17
C PHE A 138 6.97 -15.24 -1.66
N LEU A 139 7.38 -14.49 -0.63
CA LEU A 139 8.75 -14.54 -0.08
C LEU A 139 8.93 -15.48 1.11
N THR A 140 7.83 -15.95 1.71
CA THR A 140 7.89 -16.86 2.86
C THR A 140 8.13 -18.28 2.37
N ASP A 141 9.17 -18.93 2.90
CA ASP A 141 9.40 -20.35 2.64
C ASP A 141 8.38 -21.18 3.44
N PRO A 142 7.44 -21.90 2.79
CA PRO A 142 6.45 -22.70 3.49
C PRO A 142 7.07 -23.82 4.33
N ALA A 143 8.29 -24.23 4.03
CA ALA A 143 9.01 -25.26 4.77
C ALA A 143 9.89 -24.71 5.90
N GLU A 144 9.94 -23.39 6.13
CA GLU A 144 10.86 -22.78 7.09
C GLU A 144 10.70 -23.35 8.50
N ALA A 145 9.47 -23.46 8.98
CA ALA A 145 9.17 -23.98 10.32
C ALA A 145 9.57 -25.46 10.47
N ASP A 146 9.31 -26.28 9.44
CA ASP A 146 9.66 -27.70 9.44
C ASP A 146 11.18 -27.91 9.33
N ASN A 147 11.85 -27.11 8.49
CA ASN A 147 13.30 -27.08 8.39
C ASN A 147 13.93 -26.64 9.72
N ALA A 148 13.39 -25.61 10.36
CA ALA A 148 13.84 -25.17 11.68
C ALA A 148 13.63 -26.25 12.75
N ARG A 149 12.50 -26.97 12.72
CA ARG A 149 12.23 -28.10 13.62
C ARG A 149 13.24 -29.23 13.41
N ASN A 150 13.51 -29.61 12.16
CA ASN A 150 14.51 -30.62 11.85
C ASN A 150 15.92 -30.18 12.29
N ASN A 151 16.27 -28.92 12.08
CA ASN A 151 17.55 -28.38 12.52
C ASN A 151 17.66 -28.30 14.04
N TYR A 152 16.58 -27.99 14.75
CA TYR A 152 16.50 -27.99 16.20
C TYR A 152 16.77 -29.40 16.76
N LEU A 153 16.07 -30.42 16.23
CA LEU A 153 16.22 -31.81 16.69
C LEU A 153 17.60 -32.40 16.42
N ASN A 154 18.29 -31.92 15.37
CA ASN A 154 19.64 -32.35 15.02
C ASN A 154 20.72 -31.41 15.54
N LEU A 155 20.37 -30.39 16.34
CA LEU A 155 21.32 -29.40 16.81
C LEU A 155 22.24 -30.02 17.86
N ALA A 156 23.54 -30.04 17.56
CA ALA A 156 24.57 -30.48 18.50
C ALA A 156 25.65 -29.40 18.65
N MET A 157 26.14 -29.23 19.87
CA MET A 157 27.22 -28.28 20.15
C MET A 157 28.50 -28.72 19.43
N LYS A 158 29.11 -27.80 18.68
CA LYS A 158 30.38 -28.07 17.99
C LYS A 158 31.55 -27.99 18.98
N PRO A 159 32.65 -28.75 18.77
CA PRO A 159 33.79 -28.79 19.71
C PRO A 159 34.42 -27.43 20.05
N ASN A 160 34.36 -26.45 19.14
CA ASN A 160 34.96 -25.13 19.30
C ASN A 160 33.92 -24.00 19.49
N GLN A 161 32.65 -24.34 19.71
CA GLN A 161 31.57 -23.37 19.90
C GLN A 161 31.44 -22.99 21.38
N THR A 162 31.12 -21.73 21.69
CA THR A 162 30.81 -21.37 23.09
C THR A 162 29.39 -21.82 23.45
N ILE A 163 29.16 -22.14 24.72
CA ILE A 163 27.82 -22.52 25.20
C ILE A 163 26.78 -21.42 24.93
N TRP A 164 27.18 -20.15 25.00
CA TRP A 164 26.29 -19.03 24.70
C TRP A 164 25.92 -18.94 23.23
N ASP A 165 26.86 -19.22 22.32
CA ASP A 165 26.57 -19.26 20.88
C ASP A 165 25.63 -20.42 20.55
N PHE A 166 25.85 -21.59 21.15
CA PHE A 166 24.97 -22.74 21.02
C PHE A 166 23.57 -22.44 21.55
N TYR A 167 23.47 -21.90 22.76
CA TYR A 167 22.19 -21.55 23.38
C TYR A 167 21.41 -20.53 22.55
N ARG A 168 22.07 -19.52 21.97
CA ARG A 168 21.42 -18.58 21.05
C ARG A 168 20.87 -19.28 19.81
N GLN A 169 21.65 -20.15 19.17
CA GLN A 169 21.19 -20.93 18.00
C GLN A 169 20.01 -21.84 18.36
N PHE A 170 20.09 -22.56 19.48
CA PHE A 170 19.04 -23.40 20.02
C PHE A 170 17.73 -22.60 20.20
N ARG A 171 17.78 -21.44 20.86
CA ARG A 171 16.60 -20.59 21.09
C ARG A 171 16.01 -20.02 19.81
N ILE A 172 16.84 -19.64 18.84
CA ILE A 172 16.39 -19.15 17.54
C ILE A 172 15.64 -20.27 16.80
N LEU A 173 16.25 -21.45 16.66
CA LEU A 173 15.64 -22.59 15.97
C LEU A 173 14.35 -23.05 16.64
N ALA A 174 14.31 -23.12 17.97
CA ALA A 174 13.11 -23.44 18.73
C ALA A 174 11.97 -22.46 18.43
N SER A 175 12.27 -21.15 18.45
CA SER A 175 11.27 -20.11 18.20
C SER A 175 10.74 -20.18 16.77
N THR A 176 11.62 -20.34 15.77
CA THR A 176 11.23 -20.51 14.37
C THR A 176 10.42 -21.79 14.13
N ALA A 177 10.70 -22.87 14.87
CA ALA A 177 9.95 -24.13 14.83
C ALA A 177 8.60 -24.10 15.58
N GLY A 178 8.28 -22.98 16.25
CA GLY A 178 7.09 -22.82 17.09
C GLY A 178 7.18 -23.53 18.46
N ILE A 179 8.37 -23.97 18.87
CA ILE A 179 8.62 -24.63 20.16
C ILE A 179 8.91 -23.55 21.21
N THR A 180 7.89 -23.20 21.99
CA THR A 180 7.95 -22.08 22.95
C THR A 180 7.80 -22.51 24.40
N GLN A 181 7.42 -23.77 24.67
CA GLN A 181 7.23 -24.25 26.04
C GLN A 181 8.56 -24.37 26.79
N ASP A 182 8.74 -23.57 27.85
CA ASP A 182 9.99 -23.52 28.61
C ASP A 182 10.40 -24.87 29.23
N LEU A 183 9.42 -25.68 29.64
CA LEU A 183 9.66 -27.03 30.16
C LEU A 183 10.31 -27.96 29.13
N VAL A 184 9.87 -27.88 27.87
CA VAL A 184 10.44 -28.65 26.74
C VAL A 184 11.84 -28.13 26.42
N LEU A 185 12.00 -26.81 26.37
CA LEU A 185 13.30 -26.21 26.05
C LEU A 185 14.37 -26.55 27.09
N ARG A 186 14.00 -26.68 28.37
CA ARG A 186 14.93 -27.05 29.44
C ARG A 186 15.29 -28.54 29.44
N SER A 187 14.41 -29.42 28.96
CA SER A 187 14.73 -30.85 28.86
C SER A 187 15.67 -31.16 27.70
N ASP A 188 15.65 -30.32 26.68
CA ASP A 188 16.39 -30.54 25.42
C ASP A 188 17.78 -29.88 25.41
N LEU A 189 18.15 -29.18 26.49
CA LEU A 189 19.44 -28.50 26.72
C LEU A 189 20.42 -29.39 27.50
#